data_AF-A0A452ILQ3-F1
#
_entry.id   AF-A0A452ILQ3-F1
#
_cell.length_a   1.000
_cell.length_b   1.000
_cell.length_c   1.000
_cell.angle_alpha   90.00
_cell.angle_beta   90.00
_cell.angle_gamma   90.00
#
_symmetry.space_group_name_H-M   'P 1'
#
loop_
_entity.id
_entity.type
_entity.pdbx_description
1 polymer ?
#
loop_
_entity_poly.entity_id
_entity_poly.type
_entity_poly.pdbx_seq_one_letter_code
_entity_poly.pdbx_strand_id
1 'polypeptide(L)'
;MRRVFISLQYYSGGQWYHTCGGTLVRQNWVMTAAHCVDRSLTFRVVVGEYNLNQNDGTEQYLSVASKFIHSSWNSNNVAAG
;
A
#
# COMPACT_ATOMS: atom_id res chain seq x y z
N MET A 1 18.17 10.05 -6.20
CA MET A 1 17.81 9.13 -5.10
C MET A 1 16.61 8.30 -5.54
N ARG A 2 16.67 6.97 -5.43
CA ARG A 2 15.51 6.13 -5.75
C ARG A 2 14.49 6.26 -4.63
N ARG A 3 13.31 6.83 -4.92
CA ARG A 3 12.19 6.86 -3.95
C ARG A 3 11.63 5.46 -3.86
N VAL A 4 11.79 4.84 -2.69
CA VAL A 4 11.29 3.48 -2.43
C VAL A 4 10.01 3.50 -1.60
N PHE A 5 9.64 4.63 -1.01
CA PHE A 5 8.37 4.77 -0.28
C PHE A 5 7.18 4.78 -1.23
N ILE A 6 6.09 4.16 -0.79
CA ILE A 6 4.82 4.14 -1.51
C ILE A 6 3.65 4.54 -0.61
N SER A 7 2.57 4.97 -1.24
CA SER A 7 1.26 5.17 -0.62
C SER A 7 0.36 3.99 -0.98
N LEU A 8 -0.05 3.20 0.02
CA LEU A 8 -1.05 2.16 -0.15
C LEU A 8 -2.44 2.79 0.05
N GLN A 9 -3.32 2.58 -0.92
CA GLN A 9 -4.64 3.18 -0.93
C GLN A 9 -5.72 2.12 -1.17
N TYR A 10 -6.89 2.30 -0.58
CA TYR A 10 -8.07 1.45 -0.84
C TYR A 10 -9.17 2.24 -1.53
N TYR A 11 -10.00 1.54 -2.31
CA TYR A 11 -11.15 2.12 -2.99
C TYR A 11 -12.41 2.03 -2.13
N SER A 12 -13.13 3.14 -2.02
CA SER A 12 -14.43 3.20 -1.33
C SER A 12 -15.26 4.34 -1.90
N GLY A 13 -16.56 4.10 -2.14
CA GLY A 13 -17.51 5.17 -2.50
C GLY A 13 -17.14 6.02 -3.71
N GLY A 14 -16.44 5.47 -4.71
CA GLY A 14 -16.02 6.23 -5.90
C GLY A 14 -14.63 6.88 -5.79
N GLN A 15 -13.97 6.79 -4.64
CA GLN A 15 -12.72 7.50 -4.35
C GLN A 15 -11.65 6.56 -3.78
N TRP A 16 -10.40 7.03 -3.81
CA TRP A 16 -9.24 6.32 -3.26
C TRP A 16 -8.74 7.02 -1.99
N TYR A 17 -8.53 6.23 -0.94
CA TYR A 17 -8.10 6.74 0.36
C TYR A 17 -6.76 6.14 0.75
N HIS A 18 -5.82 6.99 1.17
CA HIS A 18 -4.60 6.53 1.82
C HIS A 18 -4.93 5.78 3.12
N THR A 19 -4.29 4.64 3.32
CA THR A 19 -4.45 3.85 4.56
C THR A 19 -3.13 3.52 5.23
N CYS A 20 -2.07 3.28 4.46
CA CYS A 20 -0.77 2.87 4.99
C CYS A 20 0.36 3.28 4.04
N GLY A 21 1.57 3.26 4.57
CA GLY A 21 2.79 3.26 3.76
C GLY A 21 3.21 1.87 3.32
N GLY A 22 4.35 1.83 2.64
CA GLY A 22 5.07 0.61 2.29
C GLY A 22 6.39 0.95 1.62
N THR A 23 7.14 -0.10 1.26
CA THR A 23 8.43 0.04 0.56
C THR A 23 8.44 -0.82 -0.69
N LEU A 24 8.82 -0.23 -1.82
CA LEU A 24 9.12 -0.93 -3.06
C LEU A 24 10.44 -1.69 -2.90
N VAL A 25 10.35 -3.03 -2.80
CA VAL A 25 11.53 -3.90 -2.65
C VAL A 25 12.01 -4.45 -3.99
N ARG A 26 11.13 -4.51 -5.00
CA ARG A 26 11.43 -4.79 -6.42
C ARG A 26 10.40 -4.06 -7.29
N GLN A 27 10.62 -3.97 -8.60
CA GLN A 27 9.77 -3.22 -9.53
C GLN A 27 8.26 -3.50 -9.41
N ASN A 28 7.88 -4.73 -9.07
CA ASN A 28 6.48 -5.14 -8.87
C ASN A 28 6.21 -5.76 -7.49
N TRP A 29 7.06 -5.49 -6.50
CA TRP A 29 6.93 -6.02 -5.14
C TRP A 29 7.01 -4.91 -4.10
N VAL A 30 5.97 -4.81 -3.29
CA VAL A 30 5.88 -3.89 -2.15
C VAL A 30 5.82 -4.70 -0.87
N MET A 31 6.63 -4.29 0.10
CA MET A 31 6.54 -4.75 1.49
C MET A 31 5.75 -3.73 2.31
N THR A 32 4.77 -4.21 3.08
CA THR A 32 3.93 -3.42 4.00
C THR A 32 3.51 -4.30 5.18
N ALA A 33 2.84 -3.72 6.18
CA ALA A 33 2.35 -4.47 7.33
C ALA A 33 1.10 -5.31 6.98
N ALA A 34 0.98 -6.49 7.59
CA ALA A 34 -0.15 -7.40 7.35
C ALA A 34 -1.52 -6.76 7.65
N HIS A 35 -1.64 -6.03 8.77
CA HIS A 35 -2.89 -5.34 9.15
C HIS A 35 -3.35 -4.26 8.15
N CYS A 36 -2.46 -3.79 7.26
CA CYS A 36 -2.85 -2.84 6.23
C CYS A 36 -3.65 -3.50 5.10
N VAL A 37 -3.51 -4.81 4.93
CA VAL A 37 -3.98 -5.55 3.76
C VAL A 37 -4.79 -6.81 4.09
N ASP A 38 -5.02 -7.10 5.36
CA ASP A 38 -5.78 -8.27 5.84
C ASP A 38 -7.29 -8.18 5.59
N ARG A 39 -7.78 -6.99 5.22
CA ARG A 39 -9.17 -6.77 4.79
C ARG A 39 -9.36 -7.08 3.30
N SER A 40 -10.56 -7.53 2.94
CA SER A 40 -11.00 -7.74 1.55
C SER A 40 -11.44 -6.43 0.90
N LEU A 41 -10.46 -5.54 0.67
CA LEU A 41 -10.65 -4.26 -0.05
C LEU A 41 -9.92 -4.30 -1.39
N THR A 42 -10.35 -3.44 -2.32
CA THR A 42 -9.61 -3.15 -3.55
C THR A 42 -8.50 -2.16 -3.24
N PHE A 43 -7.25 -2.57 -3.46
CA PHE A 43 -6.07 -1.76 -3.16
C PHE A 43 -5.34 -1.30 -4.44
N ARG A 44 -4.69 -0.13 -4.34
CA ARG A 44 -3.67 0.33 -5.28
C ARG A 44 -2.43 0.82 -4.52
N VAL A 45 -1.31 0.79 -5.20
CA VAL A 45 -0.03 1.36 -4.78
C VAL A 45 0.24 2.61 -5.61
N VAL A 46 0.67 3.67 -4.95
CA VAL A 46 1.16 4.89 -5.61
C VAL A 46 2.64 5.05 -5.30
N VAL A 47 3.48 4.95 -6.33
CA VAL A 47 4.91 5.29 -6.27
C VAL A 47 5.11 6.71 -6.77
N GLY A 48 6.18 7.38 -6.34
CA GLY A 48 6.46 8.78 -6.73
C GLY A 48 5.62 9.83 -5.98
N GLU A 49 4.67 9.40 -5.16
CA GLU A 49 3.81 10.24 -4.33
C GLU A 49 4.60 11.12 -3.33
N TYR A 50 4.14 12.34 -3.12
CA TYR A 50 4.66 13.27 -2.13
C TYR A 50 3.54 14.02 -1.40
N ASN A 51 2.61 14.64 -2.14
CA ASN A 51 1.43 15.29 -1.57
C ASN A 51 0.12 14.58 -1.96
N LEU A 52 -0.44 13.82 -1.02
CA LEU A 52 -1.69 13.05 -1.23
C LEU A 52 -2.90 13.86 -1.74
N ASN A 53 -2.89 15.18 -1.56
CA ASN A 53 -3.99 16.07 -1.95
C ASN A 53 -3.73 16.81 -3.27
N GLN A 54 -2.61 16.54 -3.93
CA GLN A 54 -2.18 17.20 -5.16
C GLN A 54 -1.62 16.16 -6.13
N ASN A 55 -1.71 16.44 -7.42
CA ASN A 55 -0.98 15.67 -8.43
C ASN A 55 0.31 16.43 -8.76
N ASP A 56 1.45 15.86 -8.38
CA ASP A 56 2.79 16.41 -8.58
C ASP A 56 3.38 16.00 -9.95
N GLY A 57 2.70 15.14 -10.72
CA GLY A 57 3.07 14.70 -12.06
C GLY A 57 4.11 13.57 -12.09
N THR A 58 4.46 13.02 -10.93
CA THR A 58 5.47 11.96 -10.79
C THR A 58 4.89 10.62 -10.33
N GLU A 59 3.60 10.63 -10.00
CA GLU A 59 2.86 9.51 -9.45
C GLU A 59 2.61 8.44 -10.52
N GLN A 60 2.79 7.17 -10.14
CA GLN A 60 2.31 6.04 -10.93
C GLN A 60 1.38 5.21 -10.07
N TYR A 61 0.17 4.98 -10.58
CA TYR A 61 -0.89 4.25 -9.91
C TYR A 61 -0.92 2.80 -10.40
N LEU A 62 -0.69 1.85 -9.50
CA LEU A 62 -0.59 0.42 -9.81
C LEU A 62 -1.62 -0.36 -9.01
N SER A 63 -2.41 -1.21 -9.66
CA SER A 63 -3.33 -2.11 -8.98
C SER A 63 -2.59 -3.24 -8.26
N VAL A 64 -3.08 -3.65 -7.10
CA VAL A 64 -2.51 -4.79 -6.36
C VAL A 64 -3.05 -6.09 -6.94
N ALA A 65 -2.18 -6.90 -7.56
CA ALA A 65 -2.57 -8.17 -8.17
C ALA A 65 -2.77 -9.30 -7.15
N SER A 66 -1.95 -9.34 -6.09
CA SER A 66 -2.00 -10.40 -5.06
C SER A 66 -1.42 -9.90 -3.74
N LYS A 67 -1.84 -10.51 -2.63
CA LYS A 67 -1.40 -10.20 -1.28
C LYS A 67 -0.83 -11.48 -0.64
N PHE A 68 0.38 -11.38 -0.08
CA PHE A 68 1.03 -12.48 0.62
C PHE A 68 1.21 -12.08 2.09
N ILE A 69 0.30 -12.54 2.94
CA ILE A 69 0.33 -12.23 4.37
C ILE A 69 1.09 -13.35 5.09
N HIS A 70 1.96 -12.98 6.03
CA HIS A 70 2.73 -13.94 6.82
C HIS A 70 1.78 -14.91 7.56
N SER A 71 2.06 -16.21 7.53
CA SER A 71 1.17 -17.25 8.06
C SER A 71 0.91 -17.15 9.57
N SER A 72 1.84 -16.55 10.32
CA SER A 72 1.70 -16.30 11.77
C SER A 72 1.01 -14.98 12.11
N TRP A 73 0.54 -14.21 11.13
CA TRP A 73 -0.21 -12.97 11.38
C TRP A 73 -1.47 -13.24 12.21
N ASN A 74 -1.70 -12.41 13.23
CA ASN A 74 -2.88 -12.46 14.08
C ASN A 74 -3.47 -11.06 14.24
N SER A 75 -4.67 -10.83 13.70
CA SER A 75 -5.35 -9.53 13.76
C SER A 75 -5.71 -9.09 15.20
N ASN A 76 -5.74 -10.01 16.16
CA ASN A 76 -5.96 -9.69 17.58
C ASN A 76 -4.67 -9.29 18.32
N ASN A 77 -3.50 -9.43 17.68
CA ASN A 77 -2.22 -9.02 18.25
C ASN A 77 -1.37 -8.31 17.20
N VAL A 78 -1.74 -7.05 16.93
CA VAL A 78 -1.15 -6.26 15.85
C VAL A 78 0.34 -5.92 16.04
N ALA A 79 0.86 -6.07 17.27
CA ALA A 79 2.26 -5.83 17.61
C ALA A 79 3.13 -7.09 17.57
N ALA A 80 2.54 -8.28 17.41
CA ALA A 80 3.30 -9.50 17.17
C ALA A 80 3.73 -9.55 15.70
N GLY A 81 4.87 -8.93 15.43
CA GLY A 81 5.55 -8.91 14.13
C GLY A 81 7.05 -9.07 14.30
#